data_AF-A0A7R9Q4W4-F1
#
_entry.id   AF-A0A7R9Q4W4-F1
#
_cell.length_a   1.000
_cell.length_b   1.000
_cell.length_c   1.000
_cell.angle_alpha   90.00
_cell.angle_beta   90.00
_cell.angle_gamma   90.00
#
_symmetry.space_group_name_H-M   'P 1'
#
loop_
_entity.id
_entity.type
_entity.pdbx_description
1 polymer ?
#
loop_
_entity_poly.entity_id
_entity_poly.type
_entity_poly.pdbx_seq_one_letter_code
_entity_poly.pdbx_strand_id
1 'polypeptide(L)'
;KAVPFVEMVVAHSSILTISAISFERYYAICKPLKAGYKCTKLRALIIIAIVWIIAILSTTPMLYITELSLAEYVDGSIVPVCLSRVKGLLETLYFFIILVTFFALPFLILIVLYGLIAKNLVMDSRLVCSTSEEYQMRLRKQVVFMLAAVMLNFFICLLPFRIFSLWILVVPQERLNELGMESMY
;
A
#
# COMPACT_ATOMS: atom_id res chain seq x y z
N LYS A 1 -16.33 10.14 9.42
CA LYS A 1 -15.20 9.66 10.27
C LYS A 1 -14.93 8.15 10.11
N ALA A 2 -15.92 7.26 10.33
CA ALA A 2 -15.68 5.81 10.22
C ALA A 2 -15.35 5.33 8.79
N VAL A 3 -16.01 5.88 7.77
CA VAL A 3 -15.78 5.53 6.36
C VAL A 3 -14.30 5.68 5.92
N PRO A 4 -13.68 6.88 6.03
CA PRO A 4 -12.28 7.05 5.61
C PRO A 4 -11.29 6.26 6.47
N PHE A 5 -11.61 6.05 7.76
CA PHE A 5 -10.81 5.20 8.64
C PHE A 5 -10.80 3.74 8.16
N VAL A 6 -11.97 3.15 7.88
CA VAL A 6 -12.07 1.76 7.41
C VAL A 6 -11.39 1.60 6.05
N GLU A 7 -11.59 2.56 5.15
CA GLU A 7 -10.94 2.55 3.83
C GLU A 7 -9.41 2.51 3.94
N MET A 8 -8.82 3.36 4.81
CA MET A 8 -7.38 3.36 5.04
C MET A 8 -6.88 2.10 5.72
N VAL A 9 -7.57 1.61 6.76
CA VAL A 9 -7.17 0.37 7.47
C VAL A 9 -7.15 -0.80 6.49
N VAL A 10 -8.18 -0.95 5.66
CA VAL A 10 -8.27 -2.03 4.67
C VAL A 10 -7.20 -1.88 3.60
N ALA A 11 -6.91 -0.67 3.13
CA ALA A 11 -5.86 -0.44 2.16
C ALA A 11 -4.47 -0.80 2.74
N HIS A 12 -4.14 -0.31 3.94
CA HIS A 12 -2.88 -0.61 4.62
C HIS A 12 -2.71 -2.09 4.93
N SER A 13 -3.75 -2.75 5.45
CA SER A 13 -3.72 -4.18 5.75
C SER A 13 -3.53 -5.04 4.48
N SER A 14 -4.16 -4.65 3.37
CA SER A 14 -4.00 -5.33 2.08
C SER A 14 -2.56 -5.26 1.59
N ILE A 15 -1.95 -4.08 1.58
CA ILE A 15 -0.56 -3.90 1.11
C ILE A 15 0.41 -4.69 1.99
N LEU A 16 0.27 -4.58 3.32
CA LEU A 16 1.13 -5.31 4.24
C LEU A 16 0.98 -6.84 4.09
N THR A 17 -0.25 -7.32 3.88
CA THR A 17 -0.53 -8.75 3.68
C THR A 17 0.11 -9.26 2.40
N ILE A 18 -0.06 -8.55 1.28
CA ILE A 18 0.53 -8.98 0.00
C ILE A 18 2.07 -8.90 0.06
N SER A 19 2.62 -7.93 0.79
CA SER A 19 4.08 -7.82 1.02
C SER A 19 4.61 -9.00 1.83
N ALA A 20 3.90 -9.38 2.90
CA ALA A 20 4.24 -10.54 3.72
C ALA A 20 4.19 -11.84 2.89
N ILE A 21 3.13 -12.05 2.10
CA ILE A 21 3.03 -13.21 1.19
C ILE A 21 4.19 -13.21 0.20
N SER A 22 4.53 -12.06 -0.40
CA SER A 22 5.65 -11.95 -1.34
C SER A 22 6.99 -12.30 -0.70
N PHE A 23 7.22 -11.88 0.54
CA PHE A 23 8.42 -12.20 1.31
C PHE A 23 8.51 -13.69 1.65
N GLU A 24 7.40 -14.30 2.07
CA GLU A 24 7.32 -15.76 2.29
C GLU A 24 7.66 -16.52 1.01
N ARG A 25 7.11 -16.10 -0.15
CA ARG A 25 7.42 -16.72 -1.45
C ARG A 25 8.88 -16.55 -1.82
N TYR A 26 9.47 -15.37 -1.61
CA TYR A 26 10.90 -15.15 -1.85
C TYR A 26 11.77 -16.11 -1.03
N TYR A 27 11.51 -16.21 0.27
CA TYR A 27 12.32 -17.05 1.16
C TYR A 27 12.20 -18.54 0.79
N ALA A 28 10.99 -18.99 0.45
CA ALA A 28 10.75 -20.36 -0.02
C ALA A 28 11.47 -20.70 -1.33
N ILE A 29 11.69 -19.71 -2.21
CA ILE A 29 12.37 -19.87 -3.51
C ILE A 29 13.90 -19.79 -3.35
N CYS A 30 14.40 -18.75 -2.67
CA CYS A 30 15.83 -18.44 -2.65
C CYS A 30 16.60 -19.17 -1.54
N LYS A 31 15.91 -19.76 -0.56
CA LYS A 31 16.53 -20.53 0.54
C LYS A 31 15.83 -21.89 0.75
N PRO A 32 15.85 -22.81 -0.25
CA PRO A 32 15.12 -24.08 -0.21
C PRO A 32 15.55 -25.00 0.96
N LEU A 33 16.82 -24.99 1.38
CA LEU A 33 17.30 -25.79 2.51
C LEU A 33 16.84 -25.31 3.89
N LYS A 34 16.36 -24.06 3.99
CA LYS A 34 15.63 -23.57 5.18
C LYS A 34 14.11 -23.65 5.01
N ALA A 35 13.61 -24.03 3.83
CA ALA A 35 12.18 -24.10 3.53
C ALA A 35 11.47 -25.32 4.15
N GLY A 36 12.23 -26.35 4.58
CA GLY A 36 11.75 -27.37 5.50
C GLY A 36 11.54 -26.86 6.93
N TYR A 37 12.07 -25.67 7.25
CA TYR A 37 12.03 -25.06 8.58
C TYR A 37 10.99 -23.93 8.62
N LYS A 38 9.74 -24.31 8.93
CA LYS A 38 8.67 -23.50 9.55
C LYS A 38 7.79 -22.62 8.65
N CYS A 39 7.05 -23.22 7.73
CA CYS A 39 5.69 -22.75 7.38
C CYS A 39 4.68 -23.27 8.42
N THR A 40 4.81 -22.86 9.68
CA THR A 40 3.78 -23.20 10.68
C THR A 40 2.58 -22.30 10.43
N LYS A 41 1.39 -22.87 10.18
CA LYS A 41 0.14 -22.09 10.01
C LYS A 41 -0.04 -21.02 11.11
N LEU A 42 0.39 -21.34 12.31
CA LEU A 42 0.43 -20.43 13.46
C LEU A 42 1.29 -19.18 13.22
N ARG A 43 2.47 -19.30 12.59
CA ARG A 43 3.33 -18.15 12.28
C ARG A 43 2.69 -17.22 11.26
N ALA A 44 2.11 -17.77 10.19
CA ALA A 44 1.39 -16.99 9.19
C ALA A 44 0.21 -16.24 9.84
N LEU A 45 -0.54 -16.91 10.71
CA LEU A 45 -1.64 -16.29 11.46
C LEU A 45 -1.16 -15.17 12.40
N ILE A 46 -0.04 -15.37 13.09
CA ILE A 46 0.60 -14.33 13.91
C ILE A 46 1.04 -13.14 13.06
N ILE A 47 1.68 -13.37 11.92
CA ILE A 47 2.11 -12.31 10.99
C ILE A 47 0.90 -11.50 10.51
N ILE A 48 -0.18 -12.17 10.10
CA ILE A 48 -1.42 -11.50 9.68
C ILE A 48 -1.99 -10.68 10.84
N ALA A 49 -2.08 -11.24 12.05
CA ALA A 49 -2.58 -10.51 13.22
C ALA A 49 -1.73 -9.25 13.50
N ILE A 50 -0.40 -9.35 13.44
CA ILE A 50 0.52 -8.21 13.60
C ILE A 50 0.27 -7.16 12.50
N VAL A 51 0.13 -7.59 11.25
CA VAL A 51 -0.16 -6.71 10.11
C VAL A 51 -1.44 -5.91 10.34
N TRP A 52 -2.51 -6.55 10.79
CA TRP A 52 -3.78 -5.88 11.10
C TRP A 52 -3.65 -4.91 12.26
N ILE A 53 -2.96 -5.28 13.33
CA ILE A 53 -2.70 -4.40 14.47
C ILE A 53 -1.92 -3.15 14.03
N ILE A 54 -0.88 -3.31 13.21
CA ILE A 54 -0.11 -2.19 12.66
C ILE A 54 -0.97 -1.31 11.77
N ALA A 55 -1.81 -1.89 10.90
CA ALA A 55 -2.72 -1.14 10.04
C ALA A 55 -3.74 -0.32 10.84
N ILE A 56 -4.30 -0.88 11.91
CA ILE A 56 -5.23 -0.18 12.80
C ILE A 56 -4.51 0.95 13.53
N LEU A 57 -3.39 0.65 14.19
CA LEU A 57 -2.63 1.63 14.98
C LEU A 57 -2.13 2.81 14.13
N SER A 58 -1.61 2.53 12.93
CA SER A 58 -1.14 3.56 12.00
C SER A 58 -2.27 4.43 11.47
N THR A 59 -3.50 3.92 11.39
CA THR A 59 -4.67 4.67 10.91
C THR A 59 -5.42 5.39 12.04
N THR A 60 -5.19 5.05 13.31
CA THR A 60 -5.81 5.70 14.48
C THR A 60 -5.67 7.23 14.50
N PRO A 61 -4.49 7.83 14.22
CA PRO A 61 -4.35 9.30 14.22
C PRO A 61 -5.30 9.98 13.22
N MET A 62 -5.67 9.30 12.13
CA MET A 62 -6.60 9.81 11.15
C MET A 62 -8.01 10.06 11.72
N LEU A 63 -8.44 9.31 12.74
CA LEU A 63 -9.73 9.53 13.42
C LEU A 63 -9.80 10.86 14.14
N TYR A 64 -8.66 11.34 14.64
CA TYR A 64 -8.53 12.61 15.34
C TYR A 64 -8.38 13.79 14.36
N ILE A 65 -7.63 13.58 13.26
CA ILE A 65 -7.38 14.61 12.23
C ILE A 65 -8.62 14.87 11.36
N THR A 66 -9.49 13.86 11.20
CA THR A 66 -10.70 14.02 10.39
C THR A 66 -11.76 14.82 11.15
N GLU A 67 -11.98 16.07 10.78
CA GLU A 67 -13.05 16.89 11.34
C GLU A 67 -14.31 16.82 10.48
N LEU A 68 -15.47 16.89 11.13
CA LEU A 68 -16.75 17.04 10.43
C LEU A 68 -16.94 18.55 10.21
N SER A 69 -16.79 19.02 8.98
CA SER A 69 -17.00 20.42 8.62
C SER A 69 -18.26 20.56 7.78
N LEU A 70 -18.99 21.65 7.94
CA LEU A 70 -20.10 21.97 7.05
C LEU A 70 -19.51 22.71 5.84
N ALA A 71 -19.73 22.18 4.64
CA ALA A 71 -19.39 22.87 3.39
C ALA A 71 -20.66 23.36 2.72
N GLU A 72 -20.61 24.57 2.19
CA GLU A 72 -21.67 25.15 1.38
C GLU A 72 -21.52 24.65 -0.06
N TYR A 73 -22.56 24.00 -0.57
CA TYR A 73 -22.61 23.55 -1.96
C TYR A 73 -22.99 24.70 -2.89
N VAL A 74 -22.75 24.53 -4.20
CA VAL A 74 -23.05 25.55 -5.24
C VAL A 74 -24.51 26.01 -5.20
N ASP A 75 -25.42 25.14 -4.74
CA ASP A 75 -26.86 25.43 -4.60
C ASP A 75 -27.22 26.13 -3.27
N GLY A 76 -26.24 26.63 -2.50
CA GLY A 76 -26.43 27.26 -1.18
C GLY A 76 -26.84 26.29 -0.06
N SER A 77 -26.86 24.98 -0.35
CA SER A 77 -27.19 23.95 0.63
C SER A 77 -25.98 23.64 1.52
N ILE A 78 -26.20 23.63 2.83
CA ILE A 78 -25.17 23.28 3.82
C ILE A 78 -25.12 21.77 3.95
N VAL A 79 -24.03 21.14 3.50
CA VAL A 79 -23.83 19.69 3.59
C VAL A 79 -22.69 19.33 4.55
N PRO A 80 -22.87 18.32 5.41
CA PRO A 80 -21.79 17.84 6.26
C PRO A 80 -20.75 17.08 5.42
N VAL A 81 -19.54 17.62 5.35
CA VAL A 81 -18.39 16.97 4.71
C VAL A 81 -17.37 16.55 5.78
N CYS A 82 -16.71 15.42 5.55
CA CYS A 82 -15.56 15.02 6.36
C CYS A 82 -14.30 15.53 5.66
N LEU A 83 -13.74 16.65 6.13
CA LEU A 83 -12.42 17.10 5.69
C LEU A 83 -11.37 16.72 6.72
N SER A 84 -10.31 16.04 6.28
CA SER A 84 -9.07 15.95 7.03
C SER A 84 -8.30 17.24 6.76
N ARG A 85 -8.27 18.20 7.68
CA ARG A 85 -7.52 19.44 7.46
C ARG A 85 -6.10 19.26 7.98
N VAL A 86 -5.10 19.44 7.12
CA VAL A 86 -3.70 19.53 7.56
C VAL A 86 -3.49 20.95 8.09
N LYS A 87 -3.55 21.12 9.41
CA LYS A 87 -3.38 22.40 10.12
C LYS A 87 -1.92 22.64 10.52
N GLY A 88 -1.06 21.61 10.56
CA GLY A 88 0.33 21.75 11.00
C GLY A 88 1.34 20.73 10.45
N LEU A 89 2.59 20.92 10.88
CA LEU A 89 3.77 20.15 10.44
C LEU A 89 3.69 18.67 10.87
N LEU A 90 3.09 18.39 12.03
CA LEU A 90 2.89 17.02 12.54
C LEU A 90 1.96 16.19 11.66
N GLU A 91 0.88 16.78 11.15
CA GLU A 91 -0.08 16.11 10.28
C GLU A 91 0.55 15.86 8.90
N THR A 92 1.30 16.82 8.39
CA THR A 92 2.08 16.67 7.14
C THR A 92 3.09 15.52 7.25
N LEU A 93 3.85 15.47 8.36
CA LEU A 93 4.80 14.40 8.63
C LEU A 93 4.09 13.04 8.74
N TYR A 94 2.92 12.98 9.38
CA TYR A 94 2.12 11.76 9.48
C TYR A 94 1.72 11.21 8.10
N PHE A 95 1.15 12.05 7.23
CA PHE A 95 0.78 11.64 5.87
C PHE A 95 2.01 11.20 5.06
N PHE A 96 3.14 11.90 5.22
CA PHE A 96 4.39 11.54 4.55
C PHE A 96 4.93 10.17 5.04
N ILE A 97 4.95 9.93 6.35
CA ILE A 97 5.40 8.66 6.96
C ILE A 97 4.52 7.50 6.46
N ILE A 98 3.20 7.69 6.41
CA ILE A 98 2.29 6.67 5.89
C ILE A 98 2.58 6.38 4.42
N LEU A 99 2.77 7.43 3.61
CA LEU A 99 3.08 7.27 2.20
C LEU A 99 4.39 6.50 2.00
N VAL A 100 5.46 6.87 2.72
CA VAL A 100 6.74 6.16 2.60
C VAL A 100 6.61 4.71 3.07
N THR A 101 5.97 4.47 4.21
CA THR A 101 5.92 3.14 4.84
C THR A 101 5.02 2.16 4.09
N PHE A 102 3.84 2.62 3.65
CA PHE A 102 2.83 1.76 3.04
C PHE A 102 2.84 1.82 1.51
N PHE A 103 3.56 2.75 0.89
CA PHE A 103 3.64 2.85 -0.57
C PHE A 103 5.07 2.67 -1.09
N ALA A 104 6.02 3.48 -0.65
CA ALA A 104 7.39 3.42 -1.17
C ALA A 104 8.13 2.14 -0.76
N LEU A 105 8.03 1.73 0.51
CA LEU A 105 8.75 0.56 1.03
C LEU A 105 8.30 -0.75 0.36
N PRO A 106 6.99 -1.06 0.24
CA PRO A 106 6.52 -2.25 -0.46
C PRO A 106 6.89 -2.24 -1.96
N PHE A 107 6.89 -1.07 -2.59
CA PHE A 107 7.29 -0.90 -3.99
C PHE A 107 8.79 -1.17 -4.21
N LEU A 108 9.65 -0.71 -3.29
CA LEU A 108 11.08 -1.01 -3.33
C LEU A 108 11.36 -2.49 -3.10
N ILE A 109 10.68 -3.12 -2.13
CA ILE A 109 10.78 -4.56 -1.89
C ILE A 109 10.44 -5.33 -3.17
N LEU A 110 9.37 -4.93 -3.86
CA LEU A 110 9.00 -5.45 -5.17
C LEU A 110 10.17 -5.40 -6.14
N ILE A 111 10.66 -4.20 -6.48
CA ILE A 111 11.75 -4.02 -7.46
C ILE A 111 12.96 -4.89 -7.12
N VAL A 112 13.38 -4.92 -5.84
CA VAL A 112 14.53 -5.70 -5.39
C VAL A 112 14.28 -7.21 -5.54
N LEU A 113 13.11 -7.71 -5.14
CA LEU A 113 12.75 -9.12 -5.27
C LEU A 113 12.76 -9.58 -6.73
N TYR A 114 12.20 -8.78 -7.64
CA TYR A 114 12.22 -9.09 -9.08
C TYR A 114 13.61 -9.05 -9.67
N GLY A 115 14.41 -8.04 -9.29
CA GLY A 115 15.80 -7.95 -9.69
C GLY A 115 16.58 -9.19 -9.26
N LEU A 116 16.41 -9.65 -8.01
CA LEU A 116 17.06 -10.86 -7.50
C LEU A 116 16.59 -12.13 -8.22
N ILE A 117 15.29 -12.27 -8.48
CA ILE A 117 14.74 -13.41 -9.23
C ILE A 117 15.28 -13.46 -10.66
N ALA A 118 15.32 -12.31 -11.34
CA ALA A 118 15.87 -12.18 -12.69
C ALA A 118 17.36 -12.53 -12.74
N LYS A 119 18.15 -12.06 -11.76
CA LYS A 119 19.57 -12.42 -11.66
C LYS A 119 19.77 -13.92 -11.39
N ASN A 120 18.96 -14.50 -10.49
CA ASN A 120 19.05 -15.93 -10.19
C ASN A 120 18.63 -16.80 -11.40
N LEU A 121 17.64 -16.37 -12.19
CA LEU A 121 17.29 -16.99 -13.48
C LEU A 121 18.45 -17.05 -14.46
N VAL A 122 19.14 -15.93 -14.65
CA VAL A 122 20.25 -15.82 -15.61
C VAL A 122 21.46 -16.66 -15.16
N MET A 123 21.62 -16.87 -13.85
CA MET A 123 22.72 -17.66 -13.30
C MET A 123 22.41 -19.17 -13.24
N ASP A 124 21.21 -19.56 -12.80
CA ASP A 124 20.79 -20.98 -12.72
C ASP A 124 20.56 -21.60 -14.11
N SER A 125 20.14 -20.83 -15.11
CA SER A 125 20.04 -21.32 -16.51
C SER A 125 21.38 -21.81 -17.07
N ARG A 126 22.51 -21.45 -16.45
CA ARG A 126 23.84 -21.95 -16.80
C ARG A 126 24.25 -23.22 -16.03
N LEU A 127 23.50 -23.63 -15.00
CA LEU A 127 23.88 -24.67 -14.04
C LEU A 127 22.85 -25.81 -13.85
N VAL A 128 21.60 -25.64 -14.28
CA VAL A 128 20.52 -26.62 -14.01
C VAL A 128 20.56 -27.78 -15.01
N CYS A 129 20.79 -28.99 -14.49
CA CYS A 129 20.88 -30.26 -15.23
C CYS A 129 19.61 -31.14 -15.11
N SER A 130 18.56 -30.71 -14.39
CA SER A 130 17.34 -31.51 -14.14
C SER A 130 16.04 -30.74 -14.43
N THR A 131 15.19 -31.32 -15.31
CA THR A 131 13.95 -30.72 -15.83
C THR A 131 12.85 -30.53 -14.76
N SER A 132 12.84 -31.35 -13.71
CA SER A 132 11.81 -31.31 -12.65
C SER A 132 11.97 -30.11 -11.69
N GLU A 133 13.20 -29.79 -11.30
CA GLU A 133 13.48 -28.63 -10.43
C GLU A 133 13.27 -27.31 -11.17
N GLU A 134 13.59 -27.28 -12.47
CA GLU A 134 13.33 -26.14 -13.33
C GLU A 134 11.82 -25.83 -13.43
N TYR A 135 10.99 -26.85 -13.62
CA TYR A 135 9.53 -26.71 -13.67
C TYR A 135 8.95 -26.13 -12.36
N GLN A 136 9.36 -26.68 -11.20
CA GLN A 136 8.94 -26.18 -9.90
C GLN A 136 9.37 -24.72 -9.67
N MET A 137 10.57 -24.35 -10.12
CA MET A 137 11.04 -22.97 -10.01
C MET A 137 10.26 -22.02 -10.93
N ARG A 138 9.90 -22.45 -12.15
CA ARG A 138 9.04 -21.67 -13.07
C ARG A 138 7.66 -21.41 -12.46
N LEU A 139 7.02 -22.42 -11.86
CA LEU A 139 5.74 -22.25 -11.18
C LEU A 139 5.82 -21.25 -10.02
N ARG A 140 6.87 -21.34 -9.18
CA ARG A 140 7.05 -20.41 -8.07
C ARG A 140 7.31 -18.98 -8.54
N LYS A 141 8.05 -18.80 -9.63
CA LYS A 141 8.28 -17.49 -10.27
C LYS A 141 6.98 -16.91 -10.79
N GLN A 142 6.15 -17.70 -11.47
CA GLN A 142 4.83 -17.26 -11.95
C GLN A 142 3.97 -16.73 -10.80
N VAL A 143 3.95 -17.41 -9.65
CA VAL A 143 3.22 -16.94 -8.46
C VAL A 143 3.78 -15.60 -7.96
N VAL A 144 5.10 -15.44 -7.95
CA VAL A 144 5.70 -14.14 -7.58
C VAL A 144 5.23 -13.07 -8.57
N PHE A 145 5.48 -13.24 -9.88
CA PHE A 145 5.06 -12.29 -10.94
C PHE A 145 3.58 -11.92 -10.86
N MET A 146 2.72 -12.90 -10.56
CA MET A 146 1.30 -12.67 -10.30
C MET A 146 1.08 -11.73 -9.11
N LEU A 147 1.74 -11.96 -7.97
CA LEU A 147 1.66 -11.07 -6.79
C LEU A 147 2.19 -9.66 -7.07
N ALA A 148 3.22 -9.49 -7.91
CA ALA A 148 3.61 -8.14 -8.34
C ALA A 148 2.59 -7.48 -9.21
N ALA A 149 2.03 -8.18 -10.19
CA ALA A 149 1.00 -7.61 -11.04
C ALA A 149 -0.17 -7.11 -10.19
N VAL A 150 -0.57 -7.87 -9.16
CA VAL A 150 -1.60 -7.45 -8.19
C VAL A 150 -1.18 -6.20 -7.42
N MET A 151 0.06 -6.14 -6.91
CA MET A 151 0.56 -4.97 -6.20
C MET A 151 0.66 -3.72 -7.08
N LEU A 152 1.22 -3.86 -8.28
CA LEU A 152 1.34 -2.79 -9.26
C LEU A 152 -0.05 -2.28 -9.65
N ASN A 153 -1.00 -3.17 -9.89
CA ASN A 153 -2.38 -2.79 -10.18
C ASN A 153 -3.01 -2.05 -9.01
N PHE A 154 -2.82 -2.55 -7.78
CA PHE A 154 -3.29 -1.87 -6.58
C PHE A 154 -2.70 -0.46 -6.49
N PHE A 155 -1.40 -0.29 -6.71
CA PHE A 155 -0.77 1.01 -6.72
C PHE A 155 -1.28 1.89 -7.85
N ILE A 156 -1.36 1.43 -9.09
CA ILE A 156 -1.85 2.21 -10.25
C ILE A 156 -3.30 2.66 -10.03
N CYS A 157 -4.15 1.81 -9.45
CA CYS A 157 -5.54 2.16 -9.15
C CYS A 157 -5.67 3.11 -7.96
N LEU A 158 -4.85 2.95 -6.92
CA LEU A 158 -4.89 3.82 -5.73
C LEU A 158 -4.12 5.13 -5.92
N LEU A 159 -3.11 5.19 -6.78
CA LEU A 159 -2.29 6.37 -7.02
C LEU A 159 -3.11 7.60 -7.40
N PRO A 160 -3.99 7.57 -8.43
CA PRO A 160 -4.75 8.75 -8.83
C PRO A 160 -5.67 9.19 -7.70
N PHE A 161 -6.28 8.23 -7.00
CA PHE A 161 -7.14 8.54 -5.86
C PHE A 161 -6.36 9.16 -4.70
N ARG A 162 -5.16 8.66 -4.38
CA ARG A 162 -4.31 9.16 -3.30
C ARG A 162 -3.65 10.49 -3.66
N ILE A 163 -3.23 10.69 -4.91
CA ILE A 163 -2.74 11.98 -5.41
C ILE A 163 -3.86 13.01 -5.40
N PHE A 164 -5.05 12.67 -5.89
CA PHE A 164 -6.20 13.58 -5.89
C PHE A 164 -6.61 13.94 -4.46
N SER A 165 -6.66 12.96 -3.56
CA SER A 165 -6.92 13.20 -2.14
C SER A 165 -5.84 14.09 -1.53
N LEU A 166 -4.55 13.81 -1.76
CA LEU A 166 -3.45 14.64 -1.27
C LEU A 166 -3.48 16.06 -1.87
N TRP A 167 -3.83 16.19 -3.15
CA TRP A 167 -3.98 17.48 -3.82
C TRP A 167 -5.08 18.30 -3.15
N ILE A 168 -6.25 17.72 -2.90
CA ILE A 168 -7.34 18.38 -2.16
C ILE A 168 -6.93 18.73 -0.72
N LEU A 169 -6.11 17.89 -0.07
CA LEU A 169 -5.63 18.13 1.28
C LEU A 169 -4.54 19.21 1.38
N VAL A 170 -3.71 19.35 0.35
CA VAL A 170 -2.57 20.29 0.29
C VAL A 170 -2.98 21.63 -0.32
N VAL A 171 -3.99 21.67 -1.19
CA VAL A 171 -4.56 22.92 -1.71
C VAL A 171 -5.29 23.63 -0.57
N PRO A 172 -4.81 24.82 -0.14
CA PRO A 172 -5.48 25.60 0.88
C PRO A 172 -6.86 26.02 0.35
N GLN A 173 -7.86 26.05 1.22
CA GLN A 173 -9.23 26.48 0.90
C GLN A 173 -9.28 27.90 0.24
N GLU A 174 -8.22 28.70 0.40
CA GLU A 174 -8.01 29.99 -0.26
C GLU A 174 -7.95 29.89 -1.80
N ARG A 175 -7.32 28.85 -2.36
CA ARG A 175 -7.20 28.68 -3.83
C ARG A 175 -8.46 28.11 -4.46
N LEU A 176 -9.29 27.39 -3.70
CA LEU A 176 -10.61 26.94 -4.14
C LEU A 176 -11.63 28.08 -4.18
N ASN A 177 -11.52 29.05 -3.25
CA ASN A 177 -12.31 30.27 -3.31
C ASN A 177 -11.89 31.19 -4.47
N GLU A 178 -10.59 31.24 -4.82
CA GLU A 178 -10.12 31.93 -6.03
C GLU A 178 -10.60 31.24 -7.32
N LEU A 179 -10.60 29.90 -7.39
CA LEU A 179 -11.10 29.14 -8.54
C LEU A 179 -12.63 29.15 -8.68
N GLY A 180 -13.37 29.37 -7.59
CA GLY A 180 -14.83 29.51 -7.59
C GLY A 180 -15.36 30.90 -7.91
N MET A 181 -14.51 31.94 -7.83
CA MET A 181 -14.92 33.33 -8.10
C MET A 181 -14.53 33.87 -9.48
N GLU A 182 -13.68 33.19 -10.27
CA GLU A 182 -13.42 33.61 -11.66
C GLU A 182 -14.42 33.08 -12.71
N SER A 183 -15.39 32.24 -12.31
CA SER A 183 -16.47 31.77 -13.20
C SER A 183 -17.85 32.34 -12.86
N MET A 184 -17.93 33.48 -12.17
CA MET A 184 -19.16 34.26 -12.01
C MET A 184 -18.86 35.74 -12.17
N TYR A 185 -18.67 36.15 -13.43
CA TYR A 185 -19.35 37.36 -13.91
C TYR A 185 -20.86 37.18 -13.76
#